data_AF-A0A522WNA0-F1
#
_entry.id   AF-A0A522WNA0-F1
#
_cell.length_a   1.000
_cell.length_b   1.000
_cell.length_c   1.000
_cell.angle_alpha   90.00
_cell.angle_beta   90.00
_cell.angle_gamma   90.00
#
_symmetry.space_group_name_H-M   'P 1'
#
loop_
_entity.id
_entity.type
_entity.pdbx_description
1 polymer ?
#
loop_
_entity_poly.entity_id
_entity_poly.type
_entity_poly.pdbx_seq_one_letter_code
_entity_poly.pdbx_strand_id
1 'polypeptide(L)'
;MADSKAEALGLKPVKTAEVCMVNNAFMGKAQIPVKINGKTYYGCCKNCAKRLKGERSARYSKDPLTGKEVDKAAAFIAAKPDGDVLYFESEETAHNYGVESEEGQTHGH
;
A
#
# COMPACT_ATOMS: atom_id res chain seq x y z
N MET A 1 -6.25 13.17 -24.37
CA MET A 1 -6.67 13.79 -23.11
C MET A 1 -6.83 12.62 -22.16
N ALA A 2 -5.83 12.42 -21.29
CA ALA A 2 -5.45 11.13 -20.69
C ALA A 2 -5.53 11.25 -19.16
N ASP A 3 -6.61 11.85 -18.70
CA ASP A 3 -6.82 12.24 -17.32
C ASP A 3 -8.12 11.57 -16.88
N SER A 4 -8.10 10.97 -15.68
CA SER A 4 -9.24 10.44 -14.91
C SER A 4 -9.40 8.91 -14.72
N LYS A 5 -8.38 8.08 -14.92
CA LYS A 5 -8.51 6.61 -14.72
C LYS A 5 -8.01 6.04 -13.39
N ALA A 6 -7.48 6.87 -12.48
CA ALA A 6 -7.24 6.48 -11.08
C ALA A 6 -8.44 6.76 -10.16
N GLU A 7 -9.35 7.65 -10.55
CA GLU A 7 -10.52 8.00 -9.72
C GLU A 7 -11.55 6.86 -9.59
N ALA A 8 -11.55 5.87 -10.48
CA ALA A 8 -12.61 4.85 -10.55
C ALA A 8 -12.68 3.92 -9.32
N LEU A 9 -11.55 3.69 -8.61
CA LEU A 9 -11.53 2.95 -7.34
C LEU A 9 -11.40 3.84 -6.09
N GLY A 10 -11.34 5.16 -6.27
CA GLY A 10 -11.14 6.10 -5.15
C GLY A 10 -9.81 5.90 -4.41
N LEU A 11 -8.81 5.29 -5.04
CA LEU A 11 -7.48 5.11 -4.46
C LEU A 11 -6.78 6.46 -4.34
N LYS A 12 -6.40 6.81 -3.11
CA LYS A 12 -5.71 8.07 -2.82
C LYS A 12 -4.26 7.80 -2.45
N PRO A 13 -3.28 8.39 -3.14
CA PRO A 13 -1.90 8.31 -2.69
C PRO A 13 -1.76 8.93 -1.31
N VAL A 14 -1.12 8.20 -0.39
CA VAL A 14 -0.95 8.62 1.01
C VAL A 14 0.52 8.58 1.41
N LYS A 15 0.87 9.37 2.43
CA LYS A 15 2.24 9.37 2.95
C LYS A 15 2.49 8.09 3.74
N THR A 16 3.65 7.49 3.52
CA THR A 16 4.13 6.31 4.27
C THR A 16 4.11 6.55 5.79
N ALA A 17 4.39 7.78 6.21
CA ALA A 17 4.39 8.19 7.61
C ALA A 17 3.01 8.19 8.29
N GLU A 18 1.93 8.07 7.52
CA GLU A 18 0.54 8.08 8.02
C GLU A 18 -0.11 6.70 7.96
N VAL A 19 0.66 5.67 7.62
CA VAL A 19 0.18 4.30 7.39
C VAL A 19 0.78 3.34 8.40
N CYS A 20 -0.05 2.44 8.93
CA CYS A 20 0.44 1.30 9.68
C CYS A 20 0.81 0.17 8.71
N MET A 21 2.11 -0.03 8.47
CA MET A 21 2.59 -1.07 7.53
C MET A 21 2.34 -2.51 7.99
N VAL A 22 2.04 -2.70 9.27
CA VAL A 22 1.72 -4.03 9.83
C VAL A 22 0.26 -4.41 9.58
N ASN A 23 -0.64 -3.44 9.73
CA ASN A 23 -2.08 -3.66 9.57
C ASN A 23 -2.56 -3.28 8.17
N ASN A 24 -1.69 -2.72 7.32
CA ASN A 24 -2.03 -2.19 6.00
C ASN A 24 -3.21 -1.22 6.08
N ALA A 25 -3.19 -0.31 7.05
CA ALA A 25 -4.28 0.60 7.33
C ALA A 25 -3.80 2.04 7.33
N PHE A 26 -4.59 2.93 6.72
CA PHE A 26 -4.35 4.37 6.74
C PHE A 26 -4.81 4.94 8.07
N MET A 27 -3.92 5.66 8.74
CA MET A 27 -4.15 6.16 10.10
C MET A 27 -4.41 7.67 10.13
N GLY A 28 -4.12 8.39 9.04
CA GLY A 28 -4.33 9.84 8.94
C GLY A 28 -3.56 10.66 9.98
N LYS A 29 -2.51 10.10 10.58
CA LYS A 29 -1.66 10.76 11.58
C LYS A 29 -0.25 10.20 11.54
N ALA A 30 0.72 10.96 12.04
CA ALA A 30 2.11 10.49 12.12
C ALA A 30 2.23 9.19 12.94
N GLN A 31 2.88 8.20 12.33
CA GLN A 31 3.14 6.88 12.91
C GLN A 31 4.57 6.78 13.45
N ILE A 32 4.88 5.69 14.15
CA ILE A 32 6.21 5.47 14.74
C ILE A 32 7.21 5.08 13.64
N PRO A 33 8.26 5.87 13.38
CA PRO A 33 9.27 5.54 12.38
C PRO A 33 10.22 4.45 12.90
N VAL A 34 10.50 3.48 12.04
CA VAL A 34 11.35 2.32 12.32
C VAL A 34 12.38 2.20 11.20
N LYS A 35 13.61 2.61 11.48
CA LYS A 35 14.72 2.54 10.53
C LYS A 35 15.32 1.13 10.49
N ILE A 36 15.32 0.50 9.32
CA ILE A 36 15.84 -0.86 9.10
C ILE A 36 16.56 -0.87 7.75
N ASN A 37 17.85 -1.24 7.76
CA ASN A 37 18.66 -1.36 6.54
C ASN A 37 18.62 -0.12 5.63
N GLY A 38 18.66 1.08 6.23
CA GLY A 38 18.60 2.37 5.52
C GLY A 38 17.21 2.82 5.09
N LYS A 39 16.17 1.98 5.26
CA LYS A 39 14.77 2.29 4.94
C LYS A 39 13.98 2.64 6.19
N THR A 40 12.92 3.45 6.04
CA THR A 40 12.05 3.86 7.17
C THR A 40 10.67 3.25 7.01
N TYR A 41 10.28 2.43 7.99
CA TYR A 41 8.97 1.79 8.08
C TYR A 41 8.13 2.45 9.17
N TYR A 42 6.81 2.31 9.09
CA TYR A 42 5.89 3.00 9.99
C TYR A 42 4.88 2.04 10.63
N GLY A 43 4.75 2.13 11.96
CA GLY A 43 3.81 1.32 12.73
C GLY A 43 2.96 2.17 13.68
N CYS A 44 1.70 1.77 13.89
CA CYS A 44 0.77 2.52 14.74
C CYS A 44 1.02 2.39 16.25
N CYS A 45 1.75 1.36 16.66
CA CYS A 45 2.05 1.11 18.07
C CYS A 45 3.41 0.43 18.24
N LYS A 46 3.87 0.34 19.50
CA LYS A 46 5.14 -0.33 19.87
C LYS A 46 5.18 -1.78 19.37
N ASN A 47 4.04 -2.48 19.38
CA ASN A 47 3.96 -3.86 18.89
C ASN A 47 4.18 -3.92 17.37
N CYS A 48 3.53 -3.05 16.60
CA CYS A 48 3.76 -2.93 15.15
C CYS A 48 5.22 -2.60 14.84
N ALA A 49 5.82 -1.68 15.59
CA ALA A 49 7.23 -1.34 15.42
C ALA A 49 8.16 -2.53 15.71
N LYS A 50 7.86 -3.36 16.72
CA LYS A 50 8.59 -4.58 17.03
C LYS A 50 8.46 -5.62 15.90
N ARG A 51 7.25 -5.80 15.36
CA ARG A 51 7.00 -6.70 14.22
C ARG A 51 7.76 -6.25 12.98
N LEU A 52 7.82 -4.95 12.68
CA LEU A 52 8.62 -4.44 11.56
C LEU A 52 10.12 -4.80 11.69
N LYS A 53 10.67 -4.75 12.91
CA LYS A 53 12.07 -5.11 13.17
C LYS A 53 12.33 -6.62 13.09
N GLY A 54 11.40 -7.44 13.58
CA GLY A 54 11.57 -8.90 13.66
C GLY A 54 11.07 -9.66 12.44
N GLU A 55 10.04 -9.16 11.76
CA GLU A 55 9.32 -9.88 10.72
C GLU A 55 9.59 -9.27 9.34
N ARG A 56 10.09 -10.10 8.42
CA ARG A 56 10.26 -9.70 7.02
C ARG A 56 8.89 -9.44 6.37
N SER A 57 7.90 -10.30 6.62
CA SER A 57 6.55 -10.16 6.05
C SER A 57 5.82 -8.89 6.48
N ALA A 58 6.26 -8.22 7.55
CA ALA A 58 5.73 -6.91 7.94
C ALA A 58 6.29 -5.76 7.07
N ARG A 59 7.48 -5.95 6.46
CA ARG A 59 8.21 -4.98 5.65
C ARG A 59 8.00 -5.16 4.14
N TYR A 60 7.66 -6.37 3.72
CA TYR A 60 7.40 -6.70 2.33
C TYR A 60 5.91 -6.93 2.11
N SER A 61 5.40 -6.51 0.96
CA SER A 61 4.06 -6.81 0.49
C SER A 61 4.13 -7.43 -0.89
N LYS A 62 2.99 -7.91 -1.39
CA LYS A 62 2.86 -8.21 -2.81
C LYS A 62 2.02 -7.13 -3.48
N ASP A 63 2.44 -6.77 -4.68
CA ASP A 63 1.65 -5.94 -5.58
C ASP A 63 0.37 -6.70 -5.95
N PRO A 64 -0.83 -6.12 -5.75
CA PRO A 64 -2.08 -6.81 -6.00
C PRO A 64 -2.40 -6.95 -7.51
N LEU A 65 -1.72 -6.21 -8.38
CA LEU A 65 -1.85 -6.31 -9.83
C LEU A 65 -0.85 -7.32 -10.41
N THR A 66 0.44 -7.16 -10.09
CA THR A 66 1.51 -7.97 -10.71
C THR A 66 1.90 -9.20 -9.90
N GLY A 67 1.49 -9.28 -8.63
CA GLY A 67 1.84 -10.36 -7.71
C GLY A 67 3.29 -10.34 -7.23
N LYS A 68 4.09 -9.36 -7.66
CA LYS A 68 5.52 -9.25 -7.32
C LYS A 68 5.71 -8.81 -5.87
N GLU A 69 6.78 -9.28 -5.26
CA GLU A 69 7.18 -8.82 -3.92
C GLU A 69 7.76 -7.41 -3.99
N VAL A 70 7.21 -6.50 -3.19
CA VAL A 70 7.60 -5.09 -3.10
C VAL A 70 7.94 -4.72 -1.67
N ASP A 71 8.92 -3.85 -1.49
CA ASP A 71 9.31 -3.35 -0.18
C ASP A 71 8.39 -2.19 0.22
N LYS A 72 7.64 -2.32 1.33
CA LYS A 72 6.64 -1.34 1.76
C LYS A 72 7.23 0.06 2.01
N ALA A 73 8.51 0.18 2.33
CA ALA A 73 9.15 1.47 2.55
C ALA A 73 9.55 2.19 1.24
N ALA A 74 9.65 1.45 0.13
CA ALA A 74 9.98 2.00 -1.20
C ALA A 74 8.82 1.90 -2.21
N ALA A 75 7.78 1.13 -1.87
CA ALA A 75 6.59 0.94 -2.69
C ALA A 75 5.73 2.21 -2.74
N PHE A 76 4.95 2.33 -3.81
CA PHE A 76 3.90 3.33 -3.90
C PHE A 76 2.71 2.91 -3.04
N ILE A 77 2.26 3.82 -2.17
CA ILE A 77 1.22 3.52 -1.17
C ILE A 77 -0.05 4.28 -1.50
N ALA A 78 -1.14 3.56 -1.71
CA ALA A 78 -2.45 4.15 -1.91
C ALA A 78 -3.47 3.62 -0.89
N ALA A 79 -4.24 4.53 -0.30
CA ALA A 79 -5.34 4.19 0.58
C ALA A 79 -6.63 4.05 -0.24
N LYS A 80 -7.36 2.97 0.03
CA LYS A 80 -8.74 2.77 -0.42
C LYS A 80 -9.68 3.69 0.37
N PRO A 81 -10.87 4.02 -0.17
CA PRO A 81 -11.90 4.76 0.57
C PRO A 81 -12.36 4.04 1.85
N ASP A 82 -12.20 2.71 1.91
CA ASP A 82 -12.49 1.87 3.08
C ASP A 82 -11.45 2.02 4.23
N GLY A 83 -10.31 2.68 3.97
CA GLY A 83 -9.24 2.90 4.96
C GLY A 83 -8.11 1.87 4.94
N ASP A 84 -8.30 0.78 4.20
CA ASP A 84 -7.23 -0.16 3.83
C ASP A 84 -6.18 0.50 2.93
N VAL A 85 -4.97 -0.03 2.97
CA VAL A 85 -3.82 0.47 2.21
C VAL A 85 -3.24 -0.64 1.34
N LEU A 86 -3.03 -0.30 0.07
CA LEU A 86 -2.38 -1.14 -0.92
C LEU A 86 -0.96 -0.63 -1.20
N TYR A 87 -0.10 -1.57 -1.59
CA TYR A 87 1.30 -1.33 -1.91
C TYR A 87 1.55 -1.77 -3.34
N PHE A 88 2.11 -0.87 -4.13
CA PHE A 88 2.37 -1.08 -5.54
C PHE A 88 3.86 -0.98 -5.85
N GLU A 89 4.33 -1.72 -6.84
CA GLU A 89 5.73 -1.63 -7.28
C GLU A 89 6.03 -0.26 -7.88
N SER A 90 5.03 0.41 -8.46
CA SER A 90 5.14 1.72 -9.09
C SER A 90 3.79 2.43 -9.18
N GLU A 91 3.83 3.74 -9.42
CA GLU A 91 2.65 4.58 -9.66
C GLU A 91 1.78 4.06 -10.82
N GLU A 92 2.43 3.56 -11.88
CA GLU A 92 1.76 2.97 -13.04
C GLU A 92 0.89 1.77 -12.64
N THR A 93 1.42 0.88 -11.81
CA THR A 93 0.71 -0.31 -11.33
C THR A 93 -0.48 0.07 -10.45
N ALA A 94 -0.33 1.10 -9.62
CA ALA A 94 -1.42 1.64 -8.81
C ALA A 94 -2.53 2.25 -9.69
N HIS A 95 -2.14 3.00 -10.72
CA HIS A 95 -3.07 3.58 -11.68
C HIS A 95 -3.80 2.48 -12.47
N ASN A 96 -3.09 1.44 -12.93
CA ASN A 96 -3.67 0.37 -13.73
C ASN A 96 -4.56 -0.57 -12.89
N TYR A 97 -4.25 -0.77 -11.62
CA TYR A 97 -5.14 -1.49 -10.69
C TYR A 97 -6.52 -0.82 -10.56
N GLY A 98 -6.53 0.52 -10.58
CA GLY A 98 -7.73 1.37 -10.73
C GLY A 98 -8.64 1.01 -11.90
N VAL A 99 -8.05 0.51 -12.98
CA VAL A 99 -8.72 0.23 -14.26
C VAL A 99 -9.11 -1.25 -14.36
N GLU A 100 -8.26 -2.15 -13.89
CA GLU A 100 -8.41 -3.59 -14.09
C GLU A 100 -9.45 -4.21 -13.13
N SER A 101 -9.69 -3.59 -11.98
CA SER A 101 -10.64 -4.08 -10.98
C SER A 101 -12.11 -4.06 -11.44
N GLU A 102 -12.44 -3.31 -12.50
CA GLU A 102 -13.77 -3.30 -13.14
C GLU A 102 -13.92 -4.35 -14.25
N GLU A 103 -12.83 -4.74 -14.93
CA GLU A 103 -12.85 -5.68 -16.06
C GLU A 103 -12.75 -7.16 -15.62
N GLY A 104 -12.54 -7.41 -14.31
CA GLY A 104 -12.45 -8.75 -13.70
C GLY A 104 -13.80 -9.41 -13.35
N GLN A 105 -14.94 -8.81 -13.70
CA GLN A 105 -16.27 -9.43 -13.60
C GLN A 105 -16.84 -9.77 -14.98
N THR A 106 -16.09 -10.58 -15.74
CA THR A 106 -16.67 -11.37 -16.82
C THR A 106 -16.32 -12.84 -16.62
N HIS A 107 -17.11 -13.53 -15.78
CA HIS A 107 -17.24 -14.97 -15.90
C HIS A 107 -18.59 -15.48 -15.36
N GLY A 108 -19.49 -15.82 -16.29
CA GLY A 108 -20.58 -16.81 -16.15
C GLY A 108 -21.83 -16.32 -15.40
N HIS A 109 -23.04 -16.38 -15.95
CA HIS A 109 -23.62 -17.32 -16.92
C HIS A 109 -24.81 -16.65 -17.62
#